data_AF-A0A6L6R611-F1
#
_entry.id   AF-A0A6L6R611-F1
#
_cell.length_a   1.000
_cell.length_b   1.000
_cell.length_c   1.000
_cell.angle_alpha   90.00
_cell.angle_beta   90.00
_cell.angle_gamma   90.00
#
_symmetry.space_group_name_H-M   'P 1'
#
loop_
_entity.id
_entity.type
_entity.pdbx_description
1 polymer ?
#
loop_
_entity_poly.entity_id
_entity_poly.type
_entity_poly.pdbx_seq_one_letter_code
_entity_poly.pdbx_strand_id
1 'polypeptide(L)' 'MTDPATNFEAARDELALVVQQLESGGLTLEESLALWERGEALAALCQSWLDAARGRLDAANPQGSVPGDA' A
#
# COMPACT_ATOMS: atom_id res chain seq x y z
N MET A 1 12.66 -14.59 10.62
CA MET A 1 11.40 -14.54 9.85
C MET A 1 10.80 -13.18 10.13
N THR A 2 10.84 -12.26 9.16
CA THR A 2 10.52 -10.84 9.33
C THR A 2 9.06 -10.64 9.73
N ASP A 3 8.79 -9.71 10.64
CA ASP A 3 7.44 -9.38 11.07
C ASP A 3 6.63 -8.80 9.87
N PRO A 4 5.40 -9.25 9.62
CA PRO A 4 4.54 -8.68 8.58
C PRO A 4 4.37 -7.15 8.69
N ALA A 5 4.41 -6.59 9.91
CA ALA A 5 4.39 -5.13 10.09
C ALA A 5 5.63 -4.45 9.51
N THR A 6 6.81 -5.03 9.71
CA THR A 6 8.07 -4.53 9.13
C THR A 6 8.05 -4.60 7.60
N ASN A 7 7.38 -5.59 7.02
CA ASN A 7 7.24 -5.69 5.57
C ASN A 7 6.27 -4.63 5.02
N PHE A 8 5.15 -4.37 5.72
CA PHE A 8 4.19 -3.31 5.41
C PHE A 8 4.81 -1.92 5.46
N GLU A 9 5.48 -1.59 6.56
CA GLU A 9 6.10 -0.28 6.72
C GLU A 9 7.19 -0.03 5.67
N ALA A 10 8.00 -1.05 5.35
CA ALA A 10 9.00 -0.93 4.29
C ALA A 10 8.39 -0.66 2.91
N ALA A 11 7.33 -1.39 2.52
CA ALA A 11 6.67 -1.18 1.24
C ALA A 11 5.97 0.19 1.16
N ARG A 12 5.35 0.63 2.27
CA ARG A 12 4.73 1.95 2.38
C ARG A 12 5.76 3.07 2.26
N ASP A 13 6.89 2.93 2.93
CA ASP A 13 7.95 3.94 2.91
C ASP A 13 8.58 4.03 1.52
N GLU A 14 8.77 2.90 0.83
CA GLU A 14 9.20 2.89 -0.57
C GLU A 14 8.16 3.56 -1.49
N LEU A 15 6.88 3.30 -1.30
CA LEU A 15 5.80 3.92 -2.06
C LEU A 15 5.82 5.45 -1.89
N ALA A 16 6.04 5.93 -0.66
CA ALA A 16 6.16 7.36 -0.40
C ALA A 16 7.34 8.00 -1.14
N LEU A 17 8.48 7.30 -1.23
CA LEU A 17 9.63 7.76 -2.00
C LEU A 17 9.36 7.79 -3.51
N VAL A 18 8.62 6.81 -4.04
CA VAL A 18 8.21 6.79 -5.45
C VAL A 18 7.30 7.98 -5.77
N VAL A 19 6.28 8.23 -4.93
CA VAL A 19 5.37 9.37 -5.08
C VAL A 19 6.15 10.69 -5.02
N GLN A 20 7.05 10.85 -4.05
CA GLN A 20 7.87 12.04 -3.93
C GLN A 20 8.70 12.31 -5.20
N GLN A 21 9.30 11.26 -5.80
CA GLN A 21 10.06 11.41 -7.04
C GLN A 21 9.18 11.82 -8.22
N LEU A 22 8.00 11.20 -8.38
CA LEU A 22 7.03 11.56 -9.40
C LEU A 22 6.56 13.02 -9.26
N GLU A 23 6.27 13.47 -8.03
CA GLU A 23 5.83 14.83 -7.74
C GLU A 23 6.93 15.89 -7.93
N SER A 24 8.21 15.50 -7.74
CA SER A 24 9.35 16.40 -7.93
C SER A 24 9.54 16.83 -9.40
N GLY A 25 9.03 16.04 -10.35
CA GLY A 25 9.18 16.28 -11.78
C GLY A 25 10.63 16.12 -12.26
N GLY A 26 10.92 16.58 -13.48
CA GLY A 26 12.28 16.51 -14.06
C GLY A 26 12.69 15.14 -14.60
N LEU A 27 11.81 14.15 -14.51
CA LEU A 27 11.98 12.81 -15.07
C LEU A 27 11.62 12.80 -16.56
N THR A 28 12.27 11.92 -17.30
CA THR A 28 11.81 11.54 -18.64
C THR A 28 10.49 10.74 -18.54
N LEU A 29 9.80 10.59 -19.68
CA LEU A 29 8.59 9.79 -19.74
C LEU A 29 8.84 8.34 -19.31
N GLU A 30 9.94 7.73 -19.76
CA GLU A 30 10.28 6.34 -19.46
C GLU A 30 10.57 6.14 -17.96
N GLU A 31 11.31 7.06 -17.34
CA GLU A 31 11.55 7.05 -15.89
C GLU A 31 10.24 7.25 -15.11
N SER A 32 9.37 8.13 -15.58
CA SER A 32 8.05 8.38 -14.97
C SER A 32 7.16 7.14 -15.03
N LEU A 33 7.17 6.42 -16.16
CA LEU A 33 6.41 5.18 -16.32
C LEU A 33 6.97 4.06 -15.42
N ALA A 34 8.29 3.91 -15.35
CA ALA A 34 8.92 2.90 -14.49
C ALA A 34 8.60 3.14 -13.00
N LEU A 35 8.66 4.41 -12.56
CA LEU A 35 8.28 4.77 -11.19
C LEU A 35 6.78 4.55 -10.94
N TRP A 36 5.92 4.88 -11.91
CA TRP A 36 4.49 4.62 -11.79
C TRP A 36 4.18 3.13 -11.64
N GLU A 37 4.75 2.27 -12.49
CA GLU A 37 4.57 0.81 -12.40
C GLU A 37 5.05 0.25 -11.06
N ARG A 38 6.18 0.77 -10.54
CA ARG A 38 6.67 0.42 -9.21
C ARG A 38 5.71 0.87 -8.11
N GLY A 39 5.18 2.08 -8.22
CA GLY A 39 4.19 2.63 -7.29
C GLY A 39 2.92 1.78 -7.24
N GLU A 40 2.37 1.40 -8.39
CA GLU A 40 1.19 0.53 -8.48
C GLU A 40 1.45 -0.84 -7.83
N ALA A 41 2.62 -1.43 -8.06
CA ALA A 41 2.98 -2.71 -7.46
C ALA A 41 3.09 -2.62 -5.92
N LEU A 42 3.68 -1.54 -5.40
CA LEU A 42 3.78 -1.29 -3.96
C LEU A 42 2.42 -1.01 -3.32
N ALA A 43 1.57 -0.24 -3.99
CA ALA A 43 0.20 0.04 -3.54
C ALA A 43 -0.63 -1.24 -3.45
N ALA A 44 -0.58 -2.10 -4.47
CA ALA A 44 -1.24 -3.40 -4.47
C ALA A 44 -0.75 -4.30 -3.32
N LEU A 45 0.56 -4.32 -3.06
CA LEU A 45 1.13 -5.07 -1.94
C LEU A 45 0.61 -4.55 -0.59
N CYS A 46 0.65 -3.23 -0.37
CA CYS A 46 0.14 -2.62 0.85
C CYS A 46 -1.35 -2.95 1.06
N GLN A 47 -2.15 -2.83 0.00
CA GLN A 47 -3.58 -3.15 0.05
C GLN A 47 -3.81 -4.61 0.45
N SER A 48 -3.05 -5.55 -0.13
CA SER A 48 -3.20 -6.97 0.21
C SER A 48 -2.99 -7.28 1.70
N TRP A 49 -2.09 -6.54 2.36
CA TRP A 49 -1.85 -6.68 3.80
C TRP A 49 -2.95 -6.04 4.64
N LEU A 50 -3.47 -4.89 4.22
CA LEU A 50 -4.60 -4.24 4.87
C LEU A 50 -5.86 -5.10 4.77
N ASP A 51 -6.12 -5.70 3.61
CA ASP A 51 -7.25 -6.61 3.38
C ASP A 51 -7.13 -7.87 4.26
N ALA A 52 -5.93 -8.46 4.34
CA ALA A 52 -5.68 -9.60 5.22
C ALA A 52 -5.85 -9.22 6.71
N ALA A 53 -5.44 -8.01 7.11
CA ALA A 53 -5.65 -7.52 8.47
C ALA A 53 -7.15 -7.31 8.75
N ARG A 54 -7.88 -6.71 7.81
CA ARG A 54 -9.34 -6.53 7.89
C ARG A 54 -10.06 -7.87 8.03
N GLY A 55 -9.75 -8.85 7.17
CA GLY A 55 -10.36 -10.17 7.24
C GLY A 55 -10.15 -10.88 8.58
N ARG A 56 -9.00 -10.70 9.22
CA ARG A 56 -8.74 -11.22 10.58
C ARG A 56 -9.62 -10.53 11.64
N LEU A 57 -9.83 -9.22 11.52
CA LEU A 57 -10.71 -8.47 12.43
C LEU A 57 -12.17 -8.88 12.26
N ASP A 58 -12.62 -9.02 11.02
CA ASP A 58 -14.00 -9.42 10.72
C ASP A 58 -14.28 -10.85 11.21
N ALA A 59 -13.33 -11.77 11.05
CA ALA A 59 -13.42 -13.13 11.59
C ALA A 59 -13.42 -13.16 13.13
N ALA A 60 -12.71 -12.24 13.79
CA ALA A 60 -12.65 -12.13 15.24
C ALA A 60 -13.89 -11.44 15.84
N ASN A 61 -14.61 -10.62 15.05
CA ASN A 61 -15.82 -9.92 15.48
C ASN A 61 -16.94 -9.98 14.43
N PRO A 62 -17.64 -11.12 14.28
CA PRO A 62 -18.67 -11.31 13.26
C PRO A 62 -19.94 -10.45 13.44
N GLN A 63 -20.08 -9.72 14.56
CA GLN A 63 -21.19 -8.78 14.80
C GLN A 63 -20.79 -7.29 14.73
N GLY A 64 -19.53 -6.99 14.40
CA GLY A 64 -18.96 -5.65 14.38
C GLY A 64 -19.01 -4.94 13.03
N SER A 65 -19.91 -5.30 12.12
CA SER A 65 -20.18 -4.54 10.90
C SER A 65 -20.89 -3.24 11.25
N VAL A 66 -20.12 -2.22 11.60
CA VAL A 66 -20.60 -0.83 11.53
C VAL A 66 -20.60 -0.47 10.03
N PRO A 67 -21.77 -0.23 9.41
CA PRO A 67 -21.80 0.34 8.08
C PRO A 67 -21.47 1.83 8.22
N GLY A 68 -20.22 2.19 7.97
CA GLY A 68 -19.85 3.52 7.46
C GLY A 68 -19.32 3.24 6.05
N ASP A 69 -19.92 3.74 4.98
CA ASP A 69 -20.30 5.14 4.76
C ASP A 69 -21.67 5.24 4.09
N ALA A 70 -22.55 6.09 4.64
CA ALA A 70 -23.77 6.59 3.99
C ALA A 70 -23.67 8.12 3.88
#